data_AF-A0A8C4V815-F1
#
_entry.id   AF-A0A8C4V815-F1
#
_cell.length_a   1.000
_cell.length_b   1.000
_cell.length_c   1.000
_cell.angle_alpha   90.00
_cell.angle_beta   90.00
_cell.angle_gamma   90.00
#
_symmetry.space_group_name_H-M   'P 1'
#
loop_
_entity.id
_entity.type
_entity.pdbx_description
1 polymer ?
#
loop_
_entity_poly.entity_id
_entity_poly.type
_entity_poly.pdbx_seq_one_letter_code
_entity_poly.pdbx_strand_id
1 'polypeptide(L)'
;MGRATAGSARRPRRGSAAASSPTGGSRRGRGKAAGRPPGGPGAQAQSPGPGAFDLGAQSGRWAAFQERHRLSCEEAARLLLDAYEYRGLVKHTGGCHCGAVRFEVWASADLHVFNCNCSICTKKQNRHFIVPASRFKLLKGADNLTTYTFNTHCAQHTFCKTCGVQSFYTPRSNPDGYGIAPHCLDDGTVQSIITEDINGKEWEKAVKEHKTIKDMSKP
;
A
#
# COMPACT_ATOMS: atom_id res chain seq x y z
N MET A 1 49.84 22.42 -38.72
CA MET A 1 50.63 21.16 -38.62
C MET A 1 50.06 20.37 -37.46
N GLY A 2 49.57 19.14 -37.51
CA GLY A 2 49.35 18.15 -38.57
C GLY A 2 48.21 17.24 -38.11
N ARG A 3 47.47 16.69 -39.07
CA ARG A 3 46.32 15.80 -38.91
C ARG A 3 46.73 14.42 -38.38
N ALA A 4 45.84 13.78 -37.63
CA ALA A 4 45.64 12.33 -37.70
C ALA A 4 44.17 11.98 -37.42
N THR A 5 43.51 11.55 -38.49
CA THR A 5 42.17 10.96 -38.56
C THR A 5 42.27 9.43 -38.57
N ALA A 6 41.42 8.72 -37.83
CA ALA A 6 40.92 7.37 -38.12
C ALA A 6 40.03 6.94 -36.93
N GLY A 7 38.90 6.25 -37.06
CA GLY A 7 38.22 5.69 -38.20
C GLY A 7 36.92 5.07 -37.67
N SER A 8 35.81 5.45 -38.28
CA SER A 8 34.48 4.88 -38.01
C SER A 8 34.41 3.47 -38.58
N ALA A 9 34.17 2.47 -37.73
CA ALA A 9 33.80 1.12 -38.18
C ALA A 9 32.28 0.94 -38.02
N ARG A 10 31.57 1.04 -39.14
CA ARG A 10 30.16 0.70 -39.31
C ARG A 10 30.02 -0.75 -39.80
N ARG A 11 28.85 -1.34 -39.45
CA ARG A 11 28.11 -2.47 -40.06
C ARG A 11 28.39 -3.90 -39.51
N PRO A 12 27.41 -4.84 -39.63
CA PRO A 12 26.18 -4.77 -40.43
C PRO A 12 24.85 -4.96 -39.68
N ARG A 13 23.83 -4.26 -40.18
CA ARG A 13 22.42 -4.60 -40.01
C ARG A 13 22.14 -5.91 -40.75
N ARG A 14 21.73 -6.96 -40.03
CA ARG A 14 20.82 -8.00 -40.52
C ARG A 14 19.43 -7.53 -40.11
N GLY A 15 18.42 -7.39 -40.96
CA GLY A 15 18.01 -8.21 -42.08
C GLY A 15 16.55 -8.54 -41.80
N SER A 16 15.64 -7.73 -42.35
CA SER A 16 14.19 -7.86 -42.20
C SER A 16 13.69 -9.18 -42.81
N ALA A 17 12.78 -9.85 -42.11
CA ALA A 17 11.88 -10.83 -42.71
C ALA A 17 10.45 -10.49 -42.28
N ALA A 18 9.63 -10.17 -43.28
CA ALA A 18 8.20 -10.02 -43.20
C ALA A 18 7.50 -11.35 -43.53
N ALA A 19 6.18 -11.37 -43.31
CA ALA A 19 5.20 -12.41 -43.62
C ALA A 19 5.16 -13.58 -42.61
N SER A 20 4.02 -14.10 -42.17
CA SER A 20 2.68 -14.09 -42.78
C SER A 20 1.64 -14.49 -41.74
N SER A 21 0.49 -13.82 -41.76
CA SER A 21 -0.76 -14.31 -41.17
C SER A 21 -1.29 -15.51 -41.95
N PRO A 22 -1.93 -16.48 -41.29
CA PRO A 22 -2.99 -17.26 -41.90
C PRO A 22 -4.34 -16.82 -41.32
N THR A 23 -5.10 -16.15 -42.18
CA THR A 23 -6.56 -16.12 -42.14
C THR A 23 -7.10 -17.54 -42.18
N GLY A 24 -7.91 -17.93 -41.20
CA GLY A 24 -8.59 -19.22 -41.15
C GLY A 24 -9.88 -19.11 -40.38
N GLY A 25 -10.93 -18.60 -41.03
CA GLY A 25 -12.28 -18.64 -40.50
C GLY A 25 -12.82 -20.07 -40.52
N SER A 26 -13.44 -20.49 -39.42
CA SER A 26 -14.40 -21.58 -39.43
C SER A 26 -15.64 -21.16 -38.66
N ARG A 27 -16.67 -20.82 -39.44
CA ARG A 27 -18.06 -20.71 -38.99
C ARG A 27 -18.61 -22.12 -38.78
N ARG A 28 -19.19 -22.37 -37.60
CA ARG A 28 -20.31 -23.30 -37.26
C ARG A 28 -20.20 -23.56 -35.74
N GLY A 29 -21.22 -23.47 -34.90
CA GLY A 29 -22.65 -23.34 -35.11
C GLY A 29 -23.33 -22.68 -33.91
N ARG A 30 -24.49 -22.08 -34.19
CA ARG A 30 -25.44 -21.57 -33.20
C ARG A 30 -26.07 -22.76 -32.45
N GLY A 31 -25.68 -22.97 -31.20
CA GLY A 31 -26.42 -23.78 -30.24
C GLY A 31 -27.45 -22.90 -29.52
N LYS A 32 -28.73 -23.28 -29.62
CA LYS A 32 -29.88 -22.57 -29.08
C LYS A 32 -29.81 -22.39 -27.56
N ALA A 33 -30.24 -21.23 -27.12
CA ALA A 33 -30.47 -20.84 -25.74
C ALA A 33 -31.50 -21.77 -25.06
N ALA A 34 -31.15 -22.30 -23.89
CA ALA A 34 -32.12 -22.69 -22.88
C ALA A 34 -32.18 -21.55 -21.86
N GLY A 35 -33.27 -20.78 -21.92
CA GLY A 35 -33.52 -19.65 -21.03
C GLY A 35 -33.65 -20.11 -19.58
N ARG A 36 -32.78 -19.59 -18.72
CA ARG A 36 -32.98 -19.60 -17.27
C ARG A 36 -34.01 -18.51 -16.96
N PRO A 37 -35.04 -18.76 -16.14
CA PRO A 37 -36.06 -17.75 -15.83
C PRO A 37 -35.40 -16.52 -15.21
N PRO A 38 -35.93 -15.30 -15.45
CA PRO A 38 -35.39 -14.09 -14.86
C PRO A 38 -35.51 -14.20 -13.34
N GLY A 39 -34.36 -14.24 -12.66
CA GLY A 39 -34.30 -14.07 -11.21
C GLY A 39 -34.93 -12.72 -10.88
N GLY A 40 -35.96 -12.74 -10.04
CA GLY A 40 -36.56 -11.53 -9.49
C GLY A 40 -35.51 -10.65 -8.80
N PRO A 41 -35.83 -9.38 -8.52
CA PRO A 41 -34.88 -8.46 -7.91
C PRO A 41 -34.34 -9.12 -6.64
N GLY A 42 -33.05 -9.49 -6.68
CA GLY A 42 -32.36 -10.05 -5.56
C GLY A 42 -32.53 -9.09 -4.41
N ALA A 43 -33.19 -9.55 -3.35
CA ALA A 43 -33.26 -8.85 -2.09
C ALA A 43 -31.83 -8.44 -1.76
N GLN A 44 -31.56 -7.14 -1.83
CA GLN A 44 -30.34 -6.57 -1.32
C GLN A 44 -30.27 -7.07 0.12
N ALA A 45 -29.25 -7.88 0.43
CA ALA A 45 -28.90 -8.17 1.80
C ALA A 45 -28.55 -6.81 2.40
N GLN A 46 -29.54 -6.21 3.05
CA GLN A 46 -29.38 -4.96 3.77
C GLN A 46 -28.25 -5.22 4.76
N SER A 47 -27.14 -4.50 4.62
CA SER A 47 -26.19 -4.37 5.72
C SER A 47 -27.00 -4.00 6.96
N PRO A 48 -26.86 -4.72 8.09
CA PRO A 48 -27.56 -4.32 9.29
C PRO A 48 -27.19 -2.85 9.53
N GLY A 49 -28.22 -2.00 9.68
CA GLY A 49 -28.01 -0.62 10.12
C GLY A 49 -27.27 -0.60 11.45
N PRO A 50 -26.92 0.57 12.00
CA PRO A 50 -26.33 0.65 13.34
C PRO A 50 -27.40 0.27 14.36
N GLY A 51 -27.68 -1.03 14.48
CA GLY A 51 -28.38 -1.60 15.60
C GLY A 51 -27.52 -1.27 16.81
N ALA A 52 -28.13 -0.69 17.83
CA ALA A 52 -27.48 -0.42 19.10
C ALA A 52 -26.85 -1.74 19.57
N PHE A 53 -25.53 -1.83 19.46
CA PHE A 53 -24.79 -2.93 20.06
C PHE A 53 -25.07 -2.84 21.56
N ASP A 54 -25.59 -3.91 22.16
CA ASP A 54 -25.79 -3.96 23.60
C ASP A 54 -24.41 -4.05 24.27
N LEU A 55 -23.92 -2.88 24.69
CA LEU A 55 -22.63 -2.73 25.37
C LEU A 55 -22.71 -3.17 26.85
N GLY A 56 -23.89 -3.53 27.36
CA GLY A 56 -24.10 -3.92 28.76
C GLY A 56 -23.42 -2.96 29.74
N ALA A 57 -22.68 -3.50 30.71
CA ALA A 57 -21.93 -2.71 31.69
C ALA A 57 -20.84 -1.79 31.11
N GLN A 58 -20.46 -1.93 29.83
CA GLN A 58 -19.51 -1.03 29.17
C GLN A 58 -20.13 0.36 28.92
N SER A 59 -21.43 0.45 28.66
CA SER A 59 -22.14 1.73 28.48
C SER A 59 -22.08 2.61 29.74
N GLY A 60 -22.32 2.02 30.91
CA GLY A 60 -22.22 2.72 32.20
C GLY A 60 -20.80 3.13 32.56
N ARG A 61 -19.80 2.29 32.24
CA ARG A 61 -18.38 2.64 32.41
C ARG A 61 -17.95 3.80 31.50
N TRP A 62 -18.45 3.82 30.27
CA TRP A 62 -18.21 4.91 29.32
C TRP A 62 -18.82 6.23 29.79
N ALA A 63 -20.10 6.24 30.19
CA ALA A 63 -20.75 7.44 30.73
C ALA A 63 -20.03 7.98 31.99
N ALA A 64 -19.59 7.09 32.89
CA ALA A 64 -18.82 7.48 34.07
C ALA A 64 -17.43 8.06 33.74
N PHE A 65 -16.78 7.57 32.68
CA PHE A 65 -15.52 8.13 32.18
C PHE A 65 -15.72 9.53 31.59
N GLN A 66 -16.75 9.73 30.77
CA GLN A 66 -17.10 11.03 30.19
C GLN A 66 -17.39 12.07 31.27
N GLU A 67 -18.20 11.72 32.26
CA GLU A 67 -18.56 12.60 33.37
C GLU A 67 -17.33 12.98 34.21
N ARG A 68 -16.49 11.98 34.56
CA ARG A 68 -15.27 12.20 35.35
C ARG A 68 -14.28 13.15 34.66
N HIS A 69 -14.17 13.05 33.35
CA HIS A 69 -13.20 13.82 32.57
C HIS A 69 -13.80 15.08 31.92
N ARG A 70 -15.11 15.30 32.04
CA ARG A 70 -15.87 16.39 31.38
C ARG A 70 -15.63 16.46 29.88
N LEU A 71 -15.62 15.31 29.21
CA LEU A 71 -15.34 15.19 27.79
C LEU A 71 -16.62 14.82 27.02
N SER A 72 -16.81 15.42 25.85
CA SER A 72 -17.77 14.92 24.86
C SER A 72 -17.40 13.50 24.40
N CYS A 73 -18.32 12.80 23.72
CA CYS A 73 -18.01 11.50 23.11
C CYS A 73 -16.77 11.53 22.22
N GLU A 74 -16.61 12.60 21.42
CA GLU A 74 -15.46 12.77 20.52
C GLU A 74 -14.17 13.01 21.29
N GLU A 75 -14.19 13.86 22.32
CA GLU A 75 -13.01 14.15 23.13
C GLU A 75 -12.60 12.95 24.00
N ALA A 76 -13.57 12.21 24.53
CA ALA A 76 -13.35 10.97 25.28
C ALA A 76 -12.74 9.88 24.39
N ALA A 77 -13.26 9.73 23.16
CA ALA A 77 -12.73 8.79 22.19
C ALA A 77 -11.29 9.20 21.80
N ARG A 78 -11.07 10.48 21.53
CA ARG A 78 -9.74 11.00 21.22
C ARG A 78 -8.75 10.79 22.37
N LEU A 79 -9.15 11.04 23.62
CA LEU A 79 -8.29 10.83 24.77
C LEU A 79 -7.94 9.36 24.98
N LEU A 80 -8.89 8.43 24.77
CA LEU A 80 -8.59 7.00 24.82
C LEU A 80 -7.67 6.57 23.69
N LEU A 81 -7.91 7.04 22.46
CA LEU A 81 -7.04 6.76 21.32
C LEU A 81 -5.62 7.31 21.58
N ASP A 82 -5.50 8.57 22.01
CA ASP A 82 -4.22 9.22 22.32
C ASP A 82 -3.49 8.52 23.48
N ALA A 83 -4.22 8.04 24.50
CA ALA A 83 -3.63 7.42 25.69
C ALA A 83 -3.28 5.93 25.53
N TYR A 84 -4.05 5.18 24.74
CA TYR A 84 -3.90 3.72 24.62
C TYR A 84 -3.38 3.27 23.25
N GLU A 85 -3.79 3.90 22.14
CA GLU A 85 -3.48 3.43 20.79
C GLU A 85 -2.36 4.24 20.12
N TYR A 86 -2.20 5.52 20.50
CA TYR A 86 -1.24 6.46 19.91
C TYR A 86 -0.19 6.99 20.89
N ARG A 87 0.03 6.32 22.02
CA ARG A 87 1.02 6.78 23.01
C ARG A 87 2.42 6.80 22.38
N GLY A 88 2.95 8.01 22.12
CA GLY A 88 4.24 8.22 21.47
C GLY A 88 4.20 8.25 19.93
N LEU A 89 3.02 8.21 19.31
CA LEU A 89 2.85 8.41 17.87
C LEU A 89 2.63 9.89 17.58
N VAL A 90 3.20 10.35 16.46
CA VAL A 90 3.00 11.68 15.91
C VAL A 90 2.37 11.55 14.52
N LYS A 91 1.70 12.62 14.09
CA LYS A 91 1.13 12.68 12.75
C LYS A 91 2.19 13.15 11.77
N HIS A 92 2.56 12.28 10.83
CA HIS A 92 3.35 12.63 9.66
C HIS A 92 2.42 12.92 8.49
N THR A 93 2.84 13.83 7.62
CA THR A 93 2.24 14.02 6.30
C THR A 93 3.26 13.67 5.23
N GLY A 94 2.79 13.37 4.03
CA GLY A 94 3.68 13.04 2.93
C GLY A 94 2.93 12.91 1.61
N GLY A 95 3.67 12.52 0.58
CA GLY A 95 3.09 12.34 -0.74
C GLY A 95 4.08 11.92 -1.80
N CYS A 96 3.61 11.87 -3.04
CA CYS A 96 4.48 11.70 -4.19
C CYS A 96 5.17 13.02 -4.55
N HIS A 97 6.25 12.93 -5.35
CA HIS A 97 7.05 14.09 -5.77
C HIS A 97 6.23 15.23 -6.40
N CYS A 98 5.26 14.92 -7.27
CA CYS A 98 4.46 15.95 -7.94
C CYS A 98 3.30 16.50 -7.09
N GLY A 99 3.11 16.02 -5.86
CA GLY A 99 2.03 16.46 -4.96
C GLY A 99 0.62 16.02 -5.38
N ALA A 100 0.48 15.25 -6.46
CA ALA A 100 -0.82 14.74 -6.90
C ALA A 100 -1.41 13.71 -5.93
N VAL A 101 -0.55 12.95 -5.24
CA VAL A 101 -0.92 12.00 -4.18
C VAL A 101 -0.43 12.55 -2.85
N ARG A 102 -1.31 12.67 -1.86
CA ARG A 102 -1.02 13.16 -0.51
C ARG A 102 -1.67 12.27 0.54
N PHE A 103 -1.01 12.04 1.66
CA PHE A 103 -1.52 11.24 2.77
C PHE A 103 -1.10 11.82 4.12
N GLU A 104 -1.77 11.36 5.17
CA GLU A 104 -1.32 11.47 6.56
C GLU A 104 -1.19 10.07 7.17
N VAL A 105 -0.25 9.94 8.12
CA VAL A 105 0.00 8.68 8.81
C VAL A 105 0.43 8.95 10.26
N TRP A 106 -0.10 8.17 11.18
CA TRP A 106 0.32 8.18 12.58
C TRP A 106 1.39 7.10 12.81
N ALA A 107 2.59 7.53 13.18
CA ALA A 107 3.74 6.65 13.44
C ALA A 107 4.67 7.27 14.50
N SER A 108 5.64 6.50 14.98
CA SER A 108 6.67 7.01 15.88
C SER A 108 7.53 8.08 15.19
N ALA A 109 7.94 9.12 15.91
CA ALA A 109 8.94 10.06 15.39
C ALA A 109 10.31 9.40 15.14
N ASP A 110 10.60 8.33 15.90
CA ASP A 110 11.74 7.44 15.71
C ASP A 110 11.31 6.25 14.84
N LEU A 111 11.65 6.30 13.55
CA LEU A 111 11.17 5.35 12.56
C LEU A 111 12.03 4.09 12.53
N HIS A 112 11.37 2.93 12.63
CA HIS A 112 11.98 1.64 12.31
C HIS A 112 11.68 1.25 10.86
N VAL A 113 12.71 1.33 10.02
CA VAL A 113 12.63 1.19 8.56
C VAL A 113 13.23 -0.14 8.12
N PHE A 114 12.52 -0.87 7.27
CA PHE A 114 13.00 -2.11 6.66
C PHE A 114 13.61 -1.86 5.29
N ASN A 115 14.77 -2.46 5.04
CA ASN A 115 15.50 -2.40 3.79
C ASN A 115 15.61 -3.82 3.19
N CYS A 116 14.71 -4.11 2.24
CA CYS A 116 14.61 -5.44 1.64
C CYS A 116 15.42 -5.55 0.34
N ASN A 117 16.16 -6.66 0.19
CA ASN A 117 17.04 -6.90 -0.97
C ASN A 117 16.38 -7.73 -2.11
N CYS A 118 15.06 -7.94 -2.10
CA CYS A 118 14.39 -8.64 -3.20
C CYS A 118 14.44 -7.83 -4.50
N SER A 119 14.26 -8.49 -5.64
CA SER A 119 14.49 -7.90 -6.97
C SER A 119 13.74 -6.58 -7.21
N ILE A 120 12.47 -6.48 -6.78
CA ILE A 120 11.68 -5.24 -6.92
C ILE A 120 12.14 -4.17 -5.93
N CYS A 121 12.43 -4.52 -4.68
CA CYS A 121 12.82 -3.57 -3.64
C CYS A 121 14.20 -2.97 -3.93
N THR A 122 15.15 -3.77 -4.43
CA THR A 122 16.45 -3.28 -4.90
C THR A 122 16.29 -2.31 -6.07
N LYS A 123 15.44 -2.63 -7.06
CA LYS A 123 15.22 -1.73 -8.22
C LYS A 123 14.52 -0.42 -7.83
N LYS A 124 13.60 -0.47 -6.87
CA LYS A 124 12.86 0.71 -6.39
C LYS A 124 13.58 1.49 -5.28
N GLN A 125 14.65 0.94 -4.70
CA GLN A 125 15.22 1.43 -3.43
C GLN A 125 14.13 1.54 -2.33
N ASN A 126 13.27 0.52 -2.23
CA ASN A 126 12.07 0.52 -1.41
C ASN A 126 12.35 0.29 0.08
N ARG A 127 12.91 1.30 0.74
CA ARG A 127 12.98 1.39 2.21
C ARG A 127 11.64 1.85 2.75
N HIS A 128 11.10 1.18 3.76
CA HIS A 128 9.78 1.51 4.30
C HIS A 128 9.62 1.13 5.76
N PHE A 129 8.84 1.91 6.52
CA PHE A 129 8.28 1.47 7.79
C PHE A 129 6.83 1.03 7.58
N ILE A 130 6.29 0.22 8.48
CA ILE A 130 4.95 -0.37 8.32
C ILE A 130 4.03 0.17 9.41
N VAL A 131 2.81 0.52 9.02
CA VAL A 131 1.72 0.90 9.93
C VAL A 131 0.46 0.09 9.64
N PRO A 132 -0.41 -0.14 10.64
CA PRO A 132 -1.76 -0.64 10.42
C PRO A 132 -2.57 0.29 9.52
N ALA A 133 -3.53 -0.25 8.76
CA ALA A 133 -4.40 0.57 7.91
C ALA A 133 -5.20 1.63 8.69
N SER A 134 -5.53 1.37 9.97
CA SER A 134 -6.22 2.33 10.85
C SER A 134 -5.42 3.62 11.09
N ARG A 135 -4.09 3.57 10.95
CA ARG A 135 -3.19 4.71 11.16
C ARG A 135 -2.87 5.50 9.90
N PHE A 136 -3.38 5.09 8.74
CA PHE A 136 -3.10 5.70 7.45
C PHE A 136 -4.36 6.31 6.84
N LYS A 137 -4.23 7.51 6.26
CA LYS A 137 -5.31 8.15 5.52
C LYS A 137 -4.79 8.79 4.25
N LEU A 138 -5.37 8.39 3.13
CA LEU A 138 -5.17 9.06 1.85
C LEU A 138 -5.95 10.38 1.84
N LEU A 139 -5.25 11.49 1.62
CA LEU A 139 -5.85 12.83 1.58
C LEU A 139 -6.22 13.26 0.16
N LYS A 140 -5.43 12.85 -0.84
CA LYS A 140 -5.61 13.25 -2.25
C LYS A 140 -5.02 12.22 -3.21
N GLY A 141 -5.59 12.13 -4.41
CA GLY A 141 -4.96 11.49 -5.57
C GLY A 141 -5.28 10.01 -5.75
N ALA A 142 -6.42 9.54 -5.22
CA ALA A 142 -6.86 8.15 -5.37
C ALA A 142 -6.95 7.72 -6.85
N ASP A 143 -7.43 8.62 -7.70
CA ASP A 143 -7.51 8.46 -9.16
C ASP A 143 -6.14 8.53 -9.85
N ASN A 144 -5.11 9.04 -9.18
CA ASN A 144 -3.76 9.19 -9.68
C ASN A 144 -2.81 8.08 -9.23
N LEU A 145 -3.34 7.06 -8.55
CA LEU A 145 -2.60 5.86 -8.17
C LEU A 145 -2.77 4.77 -9.23
N THR A 146 -1.72 3.97 -9.39
CA THR A 146 -1.75 2.72 -10.14
C THR A 146 -0.98 1.65 -9.37
N THR A 147 -1.29 0.38 -9.61
CA THR A 147 -0.78 -0.73 -8.81
C THR A 147 -0.13 -1.77 -9.71
N TYR A 148 1.07 -2.19 -9.32
CA TYR A 148 1.76 -3.34 -9.90
C TYR A 148 1.80 -4.50 -8.91
N THR A 149 1.44 -5.70 -9.36
CA THR A 149 1.51 -6.94 -8.57
C THR A 149 2.21 -8.03 -9.37
N PHE A 150 2.90 -8.94 -8.67
CA PHE A 150 3.59 -10.08 -9.28
C PHE A 150 3.78 -11.20 -8.27
N ASN A 151 4.31 -12.35 -8.72
CA ASN A 151 4.57 -13.54 -7.91
C ASN A 151 3.30 -14.03 -7.20
N THR A 152 3.15 -13.80 -5.90
CA THR A 152 1.96 -14.22 -5.14
C THR A 152 0.79 -13.24 -5.30
N HIS A 153 1.00 -12.08 -5.92
CA HIS A 153 0.03 -10.99 -6.06
C HIS A 153 -0.48 -10.40 -4.73
N CYS A 154 0.08 -10.80 -3.58
CA CYS A 154 -0.29 -10.29 -2.27
C CYS A 154 0.22 -8.85 -2.05
N ALA A 155 1.48 -8.58 -2.44
CA ALA A 155 2.02 -7.23 -2.37
C ALA A 155 1.38 -6.36 -3.46
N GLN A 156 0.84 -5.22 -3.07
CA GLN A 156 0.29 -4.22 -3.98
C GLN A 156 1.26 -3.05 -4.04
N HIS A 157 2.11 -3.02 -5.07
CA HIS A 157 3.03 -1.91 -5.28
C HIS A 157 2.31 -0.73 -5.93
N THR A 158 1.68 0.09 -5.09
CA THR A 158 0.92 1.27 -5.49
C THR A 158 1.84 2.48 -5.69
N PHE A 159 1.71 3.23 -6.78
CA PHE A 159 2.53 4.43 -7.03
C PHE A 159 1.79 5.46 -7.88
N CYS A 160 2.31 6.69 -7.86
CA CYS A 160 1.75 7.81 -8.62
C CYS A 160 1.93 7.58 -10.14
N LYS A 161 0.83 7.59 -10.90
CA LYS A 161 0.87 7.43 -12.37
C LYS A 161 1.54 8.62 -13.10
N THR A 162 1.61 9.79 -12.45
CA THR A 162 2.22 11.01 -13.02
C THR A 162 3.74 11.04 -12.87
N CYS A 163 4.26 10.76 -11.67
CA CYS A 163 5.70 10.91 -11.37
C CYS A 163 6.41 9.60 -11.04
N GLY A 164 5.71 8.46 -11.01
CA GLY A 164 6.29 7.14 -10.73
C GLY A 164 6.66 6.86 -9.27
N VAL A 165 6.58 7.86 -8.38
CA VAL A 165 6.96 7.71 -6.97
C VAL A 165 5.98 6.80 -6.22
N GLN A 166 6.53 5.79 -5.54
CA GLN A 166 5.83 4.92 -4.59
C GLN A 166 5.99 5.50 -3.18
N SER A 167 5.05 6.36 -2.78
CA SER A 167 5.07 6.97 -1.45
C SER A 167 4.56 6.03 -0.35
N PHE A 168 3.69 5.09 -0.71
CA PHE A 168 3.23 4.00 0.15
C PHE A 168 2.83 2.80 -0.71
N TYR A 169 2.74 1.62 -0.11
CA TYR A 169 2.28 0.40 -0.79
C TYR A 169 1.75 -0.62 0.23
N THR A 170 1.06 -1.67 -0.23
CA THR A 170 0.65 -2.78 0.66
C THR A 170 1.69 -3.90 0.57
N PRO A 171 2.46 -4.17 1.64
CA PRO A 171 3.51 -5.20 1.64
C PRO A 171 2.92 -6.62 1.73
N ARG A 172 3.65 -7.61 1.21
CA ARG A 172 3.25 -9.04 1.31
C ARG A 172 3.16 -9.53 2.77
N SER A 173 4.02 -9.03 3.66
CA SER A 173 4.03 -9.42 5.08
C SER A 173 2.83 -8.90 5.85
N ASN A 174 2.28 -7.75 5.45
CA ASN A 174 1.26 -7.00 6.19
C ASN A 174 0.19 -6.52 5.21
N PRO A 175 -0.67 -7.44 4.70
CA PRO A 175 -1.70 -7.11 3.72
C PRO A 175 -2.82 -6.20 4.29
N ASP A 176 -2.88 -6.09 5.61
CA ASP A 176 -3.79 -5.25 6.40
C ASP A 176 -3.18 -3.89 6.79
N GLY A 177 -1.99 -3.57 6.28
CA GLY A 177 -1.27 -2.33 6.56
C GLY A 177 -0.64 -1.71 5.33
N TYR A 178 0.09 -0.62 5.59
CA TYR A 178 0.82 0.11 4.56
C TYR A 178 2.30 0.21 4.93
N GLY A 179 3.16 -0.06 3.94
CA GLY A 179 4.57 0.30 3.97
C GLY A 179 4.74 1.72 3.44
N ILE A 180 5.24 2.63 4.25
CA ILE A 180 5.43 4.05 3.91
C ILE A 180 6.90 4.30 3.62
N ALA A 181 7.18 4.93 2.49
CA ALA A 181 8.53 5.34 2.13
C ALA A 181 8.94 6.57 2.98
N PRO A 182 9.97 6.49 3.84
CA PRO A 182 10.32 7.58 4.76
C PRO A 182 10.78 8.84 4.02
N HIS A 183 11.39 8.68 2.84
CA HIS A 183 11.82 9.78 1.98
C HIS A 183 10.66 10.49 1.25
N CYS A 184 9.42 10.03 1.43
CA CYS A 184 8.21 10.67 0.91
C CYS A 184 7.40 11.38 2.01
N LEU A 185 7.88 11.39 3.25
CA LEU A 185 7.33 12.22 4.31
C LEU A 185 7.76 13.68 4.12
N ASP A 186 6.90 14.61 4.51
CA ASP A 186 7.30 16.01 4.62
C ASP A 186 8.17 16.22 5.85
N ASP A 187 9.02 17.25 5.80
CA ASP A 187 9.95 17.56 6.88
C ASP A 187 9.23 17.97 8.19
N GLY A 188 9.88 17.71 9.33
CA GLY A 188 9.55 18.33 10.61
C GLY A 188 9.04 17.41 11.72
N THR A 189 8.70 16.16 11.43
CA THR A 189 8.13 15.23 12.42
C THR A 189 8.98 13.98 12.69
N VAL A 190 9.92 13.66 11.79
CA VAL A 190 10.86 12.54 11.95
C VAL A 190 12.07 13.01 12.77
N GLN A 191 12.40 12.26 13.82
CA GLN A 191 13.54 12.54 14.71
C GLN A 191 14.72 11.62 14.42
N SER A 192 14.48 10.32 14.25
CA SER A 192 15.53 9.35 13.94
C SER A 192 15.03 8.25 13.00
N ILE A 193 15.97 7.57 12.34
CA ILE A 193 15.68 6.42 11.48
C ILE A 193 16.67 5.31 11.81
N ILE A 194 16.15 4.16 12.26
CA ILE A 194 16.90 2.92 12.40
C ILE A 194 16.51 2.01 11.23
N THR A 195 17.50 1.41 10.57
CA THR A 195 17.26 0.53 9.42
C THR A 195 17.58 -0.92 9.76
N GLU A 196 16.63 -1.82 9.51
CA GLU A 196 16.81 -3.28 9.58
C GLU A 196 16.83 -3.86 8.17
N ASP A 197 17.87 -4.63 7.84
CA ASP A 197 17.99 -5.30 6.54
C ASP A 197 17.21 -6.62 6.53
N ILE A 198 16.51 -6.87 5.42
CA ILE A 198 15.74 -8.10 5.20
C ILE A 198 16.23 -8.82 3.95
N ASN A 199 16.54 -10.11 4.08
CA ASN A 199 16.87 -10.96 2.95
C ASN A 199 15.62 -11.43 2.19
N GLY A 200 15.04 -10.54 1.38
CA GLY A 200 13.90 -10.85 0.52
C GLY A 200 14.20 -11.74 -0.68
N LYS A 201 15.47 -12.08 -0.97
CA LYS A 201 15.81 -13.12 -1.97
C LYS A 201 15.47 -14.52 -1.46
N GLU A 202 15.55 -14.74 -0.15
CA GLU A 202 15.21 -15.99 0.53
C GLU A 202 13.99 -15.78 1.45
N TRP A 203 12.92 -15.23 0.91
CA TRP A 203 11.75 -14.77 1.66
C TRP A 203 11.20 -15.82 2.64
N GLU A 204 11.04 -17.06 2.19
CA GLU A 204 10.47 -18.16 2.98
C GLU A 204 11.31 -18.47 4.23
N LYS A 205 12.62 -18.23 4.17
CA LYS A 205 13.55 -18.38 5.30
C LYS A 205 13.55 -17.12 6.16
N ALA A 206 13.71 -15.95 5.54
CA ALA A 206 13.76 -14.66 6.23
C ALA A 206 12.50 -14.42 7.09
N VAL A 207 11.33 -14.84 6.62
CA VAL A 207 10.05 -14.69 7.33
C VAL A 207 9.90 -15.61 8.56
N LYS A 208 10.70 -16.66 8.66
CA LYS A 208 10.77 -17.52 9.86
C LYS A 208 11.72 -16.93 10.90
N GLU A 209 12.80 -16.30 10.44
CA GLU A 209 13.88 -15.77 11.26
C GLU A 209 13.59 -14.35 11.77
N HIS A 210 13.02 -13.47 10.93
CA HIS A 210 12.61 -12.11 11.28
C HIS A 210 11.13 -12.07 11.69
N LYS A 211 10.87 -12.23 12.99
CA LYS A 211 9.51 -12.13 13.55
C LYS A 211 9.00 -10.68 13.64
N THR A 212 9.89 -9.70 13.71
CA THR A 212 9.60 -8.28 13.93
C THR A 212 8.69 -7.69 12.85
N ILE A 213 8.97 -7.94 11.57
CA ILE A 213 8.21 -7.34 10.46
C ILE A 213 6.73 -7.75 10.40
N LYS A 214 6.41 -8.99 10.79
CA LYS A 214 5.03 -9.53 10.69
C LYS A 214 4.06 -8.87 11.65
N ASP A 215 4.55 -8.39 12.78
CA ASP A 215 3.70 -7.86 13.83
C ASP A 215 3.47 -6.34 13.69
N MET A 216 4.16 -5.67 12.76
CA MET A 216 4.11 -4.21 12.59
C MET A 216 2.76 -3.64 12.16
N SER A 217 1.87 -4.43 11.55
CA SER A 217 0.51 -4.00 11.19
C SER A 217 -0.56 -4.41 12.18
N LYS A 218 -0.20 -5.17 13.22
CA LYS A 218 -1.14 -5.50 14.29
C LYS A 218 -1.36 -4.25 15.15
N PRO A 219 -2.60 -3.98 15.59
CA PRO A 219 -2.93 -2.82 16.42
C PRO A 219 -2.06 -2.69 17.68
#